data_AF-A0A3B8WZ85-F1
#
_entry.id   AF-A0A3B8WZ85-F1
#
_cell.length_a   1.000
_cell.length_b   1.000
_cell.length_c   1.000
_cell.angle_alpha   90.00
_cell.angle_beta   90.00
_cell.angle_gamma   90.00
#
_symmetry.space_group_name_H-M   'P 1'
#
loop_
_entity.id
_entity.type
_entity.pdbx_description
1 polymer ?
#
loop_
_entity_poly.entity_id
_entity_poly.type
_entity_poly.pdbx_seq_one_letter_code
_entity_poly.pdbx_strand_id
1 'polypeptide(L)'
;MKHYLLLLILLSQIFCFAQAEEAILNDNTGISVQSSFRIMGVIDLRTEKDYSSEVKFRTLNHEGGMKVSVLEVLKKDSYQGQKGIWLYVLLTSPIWVDNGDWIEKYRKFLIFLPDDMPIFDFEE
;
A
#
# COMPACT_ATOMS: atom_id res chain seq x y z
N MET A 1 48.82 19.72 10.38
CA MET A 1 48.19 18.97 9.25
C MET A 1 47.48 17.67 9.70
N LYS A 2 46.90 17.59 10.90
CA LYS A 2 46.13 16.40 11.36
C LYS A 2 44.63 16.67 11.57
N HIS A 3 44.22 17.94 11.58
CA HIS A 3 42.82 18.32 11.84
C HIS A 3 41.95 18.39 10.57
N TYR A 4 42.55 18.51 9.39
CA TYR A 4 41.80 18.53 8.11
C TYR A 4 41.34 17.14 7.66
N LEU A 5 42.01 16.07 8.11
CA LEU A 5 41.65 14.69 7.75
C LEU A 5 40.38 14.23 8.48
N LEU A 6 40.18 14.67 9.72
CA LEU A 6 39.00 14.34 10.52
C LEU A 6 37.72 15.02 9.99
N LEU A 7 37.86 16.21 9.42
CA LEU A 7 36.73 16.94 8.83
C LEU A 7 36.22 16.29 7.54
N LEU A 8 37.13 15.72 6.74
CA LEU A 8 36.78 14.98 5.51
C LEU A 8 36.03 13.67 5.79
N ILE A 9 36.37 12.98 6.89
CA ILE A 9 35.67 11.75 7.30
C ILE A 9 34.25 12.08 7.77
N LEU A 10 34.05 13.19 8.51
CA LEU A 10 32.72 13.63 8.92
C LEU A 10 31.82 14.03 7.74
N LEU A 11 32.39 14.66 6.71
CA LEU A 11 31.66 14.99 5.47
C LEU A 11 31.28 13.76 4.64
N SER A 12 32.08 12.68 4.69
CA SER A 12 31.72 11.42 4.01
C SER A 12 30.57 10.65 4.67
N GLN A 13 30.31 10.85 5.96
CA GLN A 13 29.22 10.15 6.66
C GLN A 13 27.84 10.77 6.40
N ILE A 14 27.79 12.01 5.91
CA ILE A 14 26.54 12.66 5.51
C ILE A 14 26.06 12.13 4.13
N PHE A 15 26.96 11.56 3.32
CA PHE A 15 26.61 11.00 2.01
C PHE A 15 26.05 9.57 2.04
N CYS A 16 26.09 8.87 3.17
CA CYS A 16 25.65 7.48 3.28
C CYS A 16 24.16 7.29 3.64
N PHE A 17 23.38 8.36 3.83
CA PHE A 17 21.94 8.25 4.11
C PHE A 17 21.04 8.66 2.93
N ALA A 18 21.60 8.87 1.74
CA ALA A 18 20.84 9.26 0.54
C ALA A 18 20.46 8.08 -0.38
N GLN A 19 20.68 6.83 0.04
CA GLN A 19 20.03 5.66 -0.56
C GLN A 19 18.87 5.22 0.33
N ALA A 20 17.95 6.14 0.62
CA ALA A 20 16.57 5.69 0.70
C ALA A 20 16.24 5.28 -0.73
N GLU A 21 15.97 3.99 -0.96
CA GLU A 21 15.25 3.56 -2.14
C GLU A 21 14.10 4.55 -2.31
N GLU A 22 14.13 5.31 -3.40
CA GLU A 22 12.91 5.95 -3.87
C GLU A 22 11.96 4.79 -4.12
N ALA A 23 11.14 4.48 -3.11
CA ALA A 23 9.91 3.75 -3.30
C ALA A 23 9.23 4.52 -4.43
N ILE A 24 9.28 3.94 -5.63
CA ILE A 24 8.61 4.48 -6.79
C ILE A 24 7.14 4.49 -6.38
N LEU A 25 6.68 5.64 -5.90
CA LEU A 25 5.29 5.90 -5.60
C LEU A 25 4.61 5.81 -6.96
N ASN A 26 4.08 4.62 -7.26
CA ASN A 26 3.36 4.41 -8.48
C ASN A 26 2.16 5.34 -8.39
N ASP A 27 2.12 6.36 -9.25
CA ASP A 27 0.99 7.26 -9.31
C ASP A 27 -0.25 6.40 -9.64
N ASN A 28 -1.27 6.47 -8.81
CA ASN A 28 -2.48 5.63 -8.92
C ASN A 28 -3.24 5.83 -10.25
N THR A 29 -2.76 6.73 -11.12
CA THR A 29 -3.21 6.99 -12.48
C THR A 29 -3.08 5.80 -13.43
N GLY A 30 -2.24 4.81 -13.13
CA GLY A 30 -2.05 3.59 -13.94
C GLY A 30 -2.91 2.38 -13.58
N ILE A 31 -3.71 2.44 -12.50
CA ILE A 31 -4.47 1.27 -12.04
C ILE A 31 -5.61 0.95 -13.02
N SER A 32 -5.61 -0.27 -13.54
CA SER A 32 -6.62 -0.77 -14.47
C SER A 32 -7.23 -2.08 -13.98
N VAL A 33 -8.31 -2.51 -14.64
CA VAL A 33 -8.90 -3.81 -14.38
C VAL A 33 -7.86 -4.90 -14.71
N GLN A 34 -7.72 -5.90 -13.83
CA GLN A 34 -6.69 -6.95 -13.85
C GLN A 34 -5.27 -6.54 -13.40
N SER A 35 -5.02 -5.27 -13.06
CA SER A 35 -3.77 -4.89 -12.39
C SER A 35 -3.60 -5.68 -11.10
N SER A 36 -2.38 -6.14 -10.82
CA SER A 36 -2.03 -6.84 -9.58
C SER A 36 -0.87 -6.14 -8.90
N PHE A 37 -1.04 -5.81 -7.63
CA PHE A 37 -0.05 -5.03 -6.88
C PHE A 37 -0.21 -5.24 -5.38
N ARG A 38 0.85 -4.89 -4.66
CA ARG A 38 0.94 -4.94 -3.21
C ARG A 38 0.66 -3.56 -2.65
N ILE A 39 -0.26 -3.48 -1.70
CA ILE A 39 -0.57 -2.26 -0.96
C ILE A 39 0.19 -2.28 0.37
N MET A 40 0.97 -1.25 0.64
CA MET A 40 1.71 -1.10 1.90
C MET A 40 0.95 -0.18 2.84
N GLY A 41 0.50 -0.73 3.97
CA GLY A 41 -0.20 0.05 4.99
C GLY A 41 -1.45 -0.63 5.53
N VAL A 42 -2.21 0.16 6.28
CA VAL A 42 -3.48 -0.23 6.90
C VAL A 42 -4.62 0.10 5.95
N ILE A 43 -5.44 -0.90 5.62
CA ILE A 43 -6.57 -0.78 4.68
C ILE A 43 -7.83 -1.31 5.35
N ASP A 44 -8.91 -0.54 5.24
CA ASP A 44 -10.25 -0.94 5.63
C ASP A 44 -10.87 -1.85 4.56
N LEU A 45 -11.31 -3.04 4.96
CA LEU A 45 -11.86 -4.08 4.09
C LEU A 45 -13.38 -4.20 4.27
N ARG A 46 -14.13 -4.00 3.19
CA ARG A 46 -15.59 -4.23 3.14
C ARG A 46 -15.89 -5.48 2.33
N THR A 47 -16.73 -6.36 2.85
CA THR A 47 -17.16 -7.57 2.14
C THR A 47 -18.24 -7.29 1.11
N GLU A 48 -19.04 -6.25 1.33
CA GLU A 48 -20.08 -5.81 0.43
C GLU A 48 -19.52 -4.77 -0.55
N LYS A 49 -19.97 -4.83 -1.81
CA LYS A 49 -19.62 -3.86 -2.85
C LYS A 49 -20.52 -2.62 -2.75
N ASP A 50 -20.58 -2.04 -1.56
CA ASP A 50 -21.36 -0.84 -1.23
C ASP A 50 -20.50 0.13 -0.42
N TYR A 51 -20.40 1.38 -0.87
CA TYR A 51 -19.59 2.42 -0.23
C TYR A 51 -20.06 2.77 1.19
N SER A 52 -21.33 2.54 1.51
CA SER A 52 -21.93 2.78 2.82
C SER A 52 -21.83 1.58 3.77
N SER A 53 -21.39 0.42 3.26
CA SER A 53 -21.24 -0.78 4.07
C SER A 53 -20.19 -0.63 5.17
N GLU A 54 -20.40 -1.38 6.26
CA GLU A 54 -19.49 -1.42 7.39
C GLU A 54 -18.11 -1.95 6.98
N VAL A 55 -17.06 -1.35 7.56
CA VAL A 55 -15.72 -1.93 7.51
C VAL A 55 -15.76 -3.22 8.32
N LYS A 56 -15.54 -4.36 7.66
CA LYS A 56 -15.61 -5.66 8.33
C LYS A 56 -14.29 -6.05 8.98
N PHE A 57 -13.19 -5.72 8.31
CA PHE A 57 -11.85 -6.00 8.78
C PHE A 57 -10.94 -4.82 8.48
N ARG A 58 -9.82 -4.74 9.19
CA ARG A 58 -8.75 -3.79 8.92
C ARG A 58 -7.42 -4.52 8.88
N THR A 59 -6.65 -4.32 7.82
CA THR A 59 -5.33 -4.96 7.70
C THR A 59 -4.38 -4.43 8.77
N LEU A 60 -3.42 -5.25 9.19
CA LEU A 60 -2.27 -4.74 9.93
C LEU A 60 -1.25 -4.17 8.94
N ASN A 61 -0.40 -3.28 9.43
CA ASN A 61 0.74 -2.78 8.66
C ASN A 61 1.85 -3.85 8.62
N HIS A 62 1.73 -4.80 7.69
CA HIS A 62 2.68 -5.90 7.54
C HIS A 62 3.81 -5.55 6.57
N GLU A 63 5.03 -6.02 6.85
CA GLU A 63 6.20 -5.88 5.95
C GLU A 63 5.95 -6.45 4.55
N GLY A 64 5.06 -7.44 4.42
CA GLY A 64 4.69 -8.06 3.15
C GLY A 64 3.59 -7.35 2.36
N GLY A 65 2.90 -6.37 2.97
CA GLY A 65 1.74 -5.69 2.40
C GLY A 65 0.54 -6.60 2.10
N MET A 66 -0.55 -5.99 1.62
CA MET A 66 -1.72 -6.71 1.13
C MET A 66 -1.57 -6.92 -0.38
N LYS A 67 -1.51 -8.19 -0.82
CA LYS A 67 -1.41 -8.53 -2.25
C LYS A 67 -2.81 -8.70 -2.86
N VAL A 68 -3.09 -7.95 -3.92
CA VAL A 68 -4.41 -7.95 -4.55
C VAL A 68 -4.34 -7.96 -6.07
N SER A 69 -5.42 -8.43 -6.69
CA SER A 69 -5.74 -8.19 -8.09
C SER A 69 -7.01 -7.35 -8.20
N VAL A 70 -6.99 -6.33 -9.05
CA VAL A 70 -8.13 -5.44 -9.27
C VAL A 70 -9.15 -6.13 -10.15
N LEU A 71 -10.36 -6.33 -9.61
CA LEU A 71 -11.50 -6.86 -10.36
C LEU A 71 -12.25 -5.73 -11.06
N GLU A 72 -12.34 -4.57 -10.43
CA GLU A 72 -13.05 -3.41 -10.96
C GLU A 72 -12.51 -2.10 -10.38
N VAL A 73 -12.37 -1.10 -11.24
CA VAL A 73 -12.05 0.28 -10.86
C VAL A 73 -13.36 1.06 -10.81
N LEU A 74 -13.75 1.57 -9.64
CA LEU A 74 -15.11 2.08 -9.43
C LEU A 74 -15.22 3.60 -9.64
N LYS A 75 -14.63 4.39 -8.74
CA LYS A 75 -14.64 5.86 -8.82
C LYS A 75 -13.51 6.47 -8.02
N LYS A 76 -13.04 7.64 -8.46
CA LYS A 76 -12.24 8.54 -7.62
C LYS A 76 -13.15 9.35 -6.70
N ASP A 77 -12.79 9.46 -5.42
CA ASP A 77 -13.60 10.13 -4.41
C ASP A 77 -12.73 10.64 -3.25
N SER A 78 -13.35 11.37 -2.32
CA SER A 78 -12.77 11.66 -1.02
C SER A 78 -13.42 10.84 0.09
N TYR A 79 -12.62 10.12 0.87
CA TYR A 79 -13.06 9.31 1.99
C TYR A 79 -12.18 9.59 3.21
N GLN A 80 -12.80 9.82 4.37
CA GLN A 80 -12.12 10.18 5.62
C GLN A 80 -11.11 11.35 5.49
N GLY A 81 -11.40 12.31 4.61
CA GLY A 81 -10.54 13.48 4.38
C GLY A 81 -9.36 13.26 3.44
N GLN A 82 -9.18 12.06 2.90
CA GLN A 82 -8.16 11.73 1.90
C GLN A 82 -8.79 11.63 0.50
N LYS A 83 -8.02 11.97 -0.54
CA LYS A 83 -8.39 11.70 -1.93
C LYS A 83 -7.86 10.32 -2.33
N GLY A 84 -8.57 9.63 -3.21
CA GLY A 84 -8.20 8.29 -3.60
C GLY A 84 -9.19 7.67 -4.58
N ILE A 85 -9.07 6.36 -4.74
CA ILE A 85 -9.89 5.58 -5.65
C ILE A 85 -10.53 4.38 -4.93
N TRP A 86 -11.79 4.14 -5.24
CA TRP A 86 -12.48 2.93 -4.82
C TRP A 86 -12.21 1.80 -5.79
N LEU A 87 -11.79 0.66 -5.26
CA LEU A 87 -11.46 -0.54 -6.01
C LEU A 87 -12.22 -1.74 -5.46
N TYR A 88 -12.71 -2.58 -6.34
CA TYR A 88 -13.14 -3.92 -5.99
C TYR A 88 -12.01 -4.89 -6.32
N VAL A 89 -11.50 -5.59 -5.31
CA VAL A 89 -10.26 -6.36 -5.41
C VAL A 89 -10.43 -7.80 -4.94
N LEU A 90 -9.58 -8.67 -5.47
CA LEU A 90 -9.40 -10.05 -5.01
C LEU A 90 -8.11 -10.13 -4.20
N LEU A 91 -8.19 -10.64 -2.97
CA LEU A 91 -7.00 -10.95 -2.17
C LEU A 91 -6.27 -12.15 -2.79
N THR A 92 -4.99 -12.01 -3.13
CA THR A 92 -4.22 -13.10 -3.78
C THR A 92 -3.30 -13.85 -2.83
N SER A 93 -3.11 -13.33 -1.61
CA SER A 93 -2.31 -13.97 -0.55
C SER A 93 -3.01 -13.79 0.81
N PRO A 94 -2.98 -14.77 1.71
CA PRO A 94 -3.67 -14.65 2.99
C PRO A 94 -3.03 -13.57 3.87
N ILE A 95 -3.82 -12.99 4.78
CA ILE A 95 -3.40 -11.89 5.65
C ILE A 95 -3.94 -12.06 7.08
N TRP A 96 -3.18 -11.54 8.04
CA TRP A 96 -3.69 -11.26 9.39
C TRP A 96 -4.33 -9.88 9.44
N VAL A 97 -5.43 -9.74 10.15
CA VAL A 97 -6.13 -8.47 10.40
C VAL A 97 -6.06 -8.07 11.88
N ASP A 98 -6.44 -6.84 12.18
CA ASP A 98 -6.25 -6.20 13.49
C ASP A 98 -6.97 -6.90 14.66
N ASN A 99 -8.06 -7.60 14.40
CA ASN A 99 -8.76 -8.41 15.38
C ASN A 99 -8.10 -9.78 15.65
N GLY A 100 -6.99 -10.09 14.99
CA GLY A 100 -6.27 -11.35 15.11
C GLY A 100 -6.79 -12.48 14.21
N ASP A 101 -7.75 -12.22 13.32
CA ASP A 101 -8.25 -13.23 12.38
C ASP A 101 -7.28 -13.45 11.21
N TRP A 102 -7.28 -14.69 10.72
CA TRP A 102 -6.60 -15.09 9.49
C TRP A 102 -7.59 -15.10 8.32
N ILE A 103 -7.35 -14.26 7.32
CA ILE A 103 -8.17 -14.17 6.11
C ILE A 103 -7.50 -14.96 4.99
N GLU A 104 -8.15 -16.03 4.56
CA GLU A 104 -7.72 -16.83 3.42
C GLU A 104 -7.77 -16.06 2.10
N LYS A 105 -6.89 -16.46 1.17
CA LYS A 105 -6.85 -15.91 -0.20
C LYS A 105 -8.15 -16.16 -0.98
N TYR A 106 -8.29 -15.46 -2.11
CA TYR A 106 -9.44 -15.48 -3.03
C TYR A 106 -10.75 -14.91 -2.46
N ARG A 107 -10.64 -14.15 -1.37
CA ARG A 107 -11.73 -13.32 -0.86
C ARG A 107 -11.75 -11.97 -1.57
N LYS A 108 -12.95 -11.45 -1.78
CA LYS A 108 -13.17 -10.18 -2.48
C LYS A 108 -13.50 -9.08 -1.48
N PHE A 109 -12.95 -7.90 -1.73
CA PHE A 109 -13.18 -6.74 -0.88
C PHE A 109 -13.40 -5.48 -1.71
N LEU A 110 -14.26 -4.61 -1.21
CA LEU A 110 -14.27 -3.21 -1.59
C LEU A 110 -13.28 -2.46 -0.69
N ILE A 111 -12.33 -1.76 -1.31
CA ILE A 111 -11.32 -0.98 -0.62
C ILE A 111 -11.31 0.46 -1.15
N PHE A 112 -10.93 1.39 -0.29
CA PHE A 112 -10.51 2.73 -0.71
C PHE A 112 -8.98 2.76 -0.68
N LEU A 113 -8.37 3.13 -1.81
CA LEU A 113 -6.93 3.29 -1.95
C LEU A 113 -6.62 4.80 -2.02
N PRO A 114 -6.08 5.39 -0.95
CA PRO A 114 -5.63 6.79 -0.96
C PRO A 114 -4.58 7.05 -2.05
N ASP A 115 -4.58 8.27 -2.60
CA ASP A 115 -3.65 8.68 -3.68
C ASP A 115 -2.17 8.62 -3.25
N ASP A 116 -1.89 8.74 -1.96
CA ASP A 116 -0.55 8.69 -1.35
C ASP A 116 -0.17 7.31 -0.80
N MET A 117 -1.06 6.31 -0.90
CA MET A 117 -0.80 4.96 -0.39
C MET A 117 0.26 4.26 -1.25
N PRO A 118 1.40 3.83 -0.67
CA PRO A 118 2.43 3.16 -1.45
C PRO A 118 1.94 1.82 -1.99
N ILE A 119 2.04 1.67 -3.31
CA ILE A 119 1.79 0.41 -4.00
C ILE A 119 3.02 -0.04 -4.77
N PHE A 120 3.22 -1.36 -4.84
CA PHE A 120 4.34 -1.97 -5.54
C PHE A 120 3.81 -3.05 -6.48
N ASP A 121 4.18 -2.95 -7.74
CA ASP A 121 3.92 -4.01 -8.70
C ASP A 121 4.64 -5.28 -8.24
N PHE A 122 4.00 -6.43 -8.40
CA PHE A 122 4.68 -7.71 -8.22
C PHE A 122 4.27 -8.62 -9.37
N GLU A 123 5.26 -9.26 -9.99
CA GLU A 123 5.00 -10.37 -10.90
C GLU A 123 4.61 -11.61 -10.07
N GLU A 124 3.65 -12.40 -10.58
CA GLU A 124 3.29 -13.71 -10.01
C GLU A 124 4.39 -14.76 -10.20
#